data_AF-A0A351UUV9-F1
#
_entry.id   AF-A0A351UUV9-F1
#
_cell.length_a   1.000
_cell.length_b   1.000
_cell.length_c   1.000
_cell.angle_alpha   90.00
_cell.angle_beta   90.00
_cell.angle_gamma   90.00
#
_symmetry.space_group_name_H-M   'P 1'
#
loop_
_entity.id
_entity.type
_entity.pdbx_description
1 polymer ?
#
loop_
_entity_poly.entity_id
_entity_poly.type
_entity_poly.pdbx_seq_one_letter_code
_entity_poly.pdbx_strand_id
1 'polypeptide(L)'
;AKFETFPIWNIPLKHPVNLAYEAATADLNDVNMIDPFHLDAYGITTVNYNRDVEIFPVLNAIFERIYGTSPYKSPTDMGVNMAGNCIVDDEACREASCQEIIRRYYDALSGLLKGTRTEAEAYKIELLLKQMKLSPENRRVVPAALERAAETDGPAAALELNDGTMITGKTTPLLGASAALLLNALKHLAGIDHELHVISPEAIEPIQHLKVNYLGSKNPRLHIDEVLIALSVSAATSEAARNALEQLPKLKNTQAHTSVMLSEVDIKAFKKLGIQLTCEAKYEQKKLYH
;
A
#
# COMPACT_ATOMS: atom_id res chain seq x y z
N ALA A 1 -19.42 6.55 -26.56
CA ALA A 1 -18.03 6.63 -26.04
C ALA A 1 -18.01 6.22 -24.58
N LYS A 2 -16.89 5.65 -24.11
CA LYS A 2 -16.65 5.18 -22.74
C LYS A 2 -15.37 5.80 -22.19
N PHE A 3 -15.38 6.29 -20.95
CA PHE A 3 -14.19 6.80 -20.27
C PHE A 3 -13.78 5.84 -19.16
N GLU A 4 -12.60 5.23 -19.32
CA GLU A 4 -11.94 4.43 -18.30
C GLU A 4 -10.44 4.72 -18.33
N THR A 5 -9.83 4.85 -17.15
CA THR A 5 -8.39 5.12 -17.04
C THR A 5 -7.55 3.87 -17.26
N PHE A 6 -8.04 2.70 -16.82
CA PHE A 6 -7.34 1.42 -16.90
C PHE A 6 -8.25 0.33 -17.49
N PRO A 7 -7.70 -0.65 -18.24
CA PRO A 7 -6.30 -0.67 -18.71
C PRO A 7 -6.02 0.46 -19.71
N ILE A 8 -4.75 0.84 -19.84
CA ILE A 8 -4.31 1.84 -20.81
C ILE A 8 -4.11 1.13 -22.15
N TRP A 9 -4.93 1.49 -23.13
CA TRP A 9 -5.05 0.77 -24.40
C TRP A 9 -3.81 0.81 -25.29
N ASN A 10 -3.05 1.92 -25.22
CA ASN A 10 -1.89 2.19 -26.08
C ASN A 10 -0.54 1.87 -25.44
N ILE A 11 -0.51 1.15 -24.31
CA ILE A 11 0.72 0.57 -23.75
C ILE A 11 0.62 -0.95 -23.73
N PRO A 12 1.75 -1.68 -23.73
CA PRO A 12 1.73 -3.14 -23.84
C PRO A 12 0.89 -3.84 -22.77
N LEU A 13 0.32 -5.00 -23.11
CA LEU A 13 -0.41 -5.85 -22.15
C LEU A 13 0.42 -6.18 -20.91
N LYS A 14 1.72 -6.47 -21.13
CA LYS A 14 2.68 -6.80 -20.06
C LYS A 14 3.36 -5.57 -19.44
N HIS A 15 2.86 -4.36 -19.73
CA HIS A 15 3.36 -3.16 -19.11
C HIS A 15 3.03 -3.16 -17.60
N PRO A 16 3.96 -2.84 -16.69
CA PRO A 16 3.72 -2.83 -15.24
C PRO A 16 2.45 -2.07 -14.84
N VAL A 17 2.15 -0.95 -15.50
CA VAL A 17 0.94 -0.15 -15.25
C VAL A 17 -0.35 -0.95 -15.48
N ASN A 18 -0.43 -1.71 -16.58
CA ASN A 18 -1.60 -2.57 -16.86
C ASN A 18 -1.63 -3.78 -15.90
N LEU A 19 -0.48 -4.36 -15.56
CA LEU A 19 -0.41 -5.46 -14.61
C LEU A 19 -0.76 -5.03 -13.18
N ALA A 20 -0.46 -3.79 -12.79
CA ALA A 20 -0.87 -3.22 -11.51
C ALA A 20 -2.38 -3.05 -11.42
N TYR A 21 -3.04 -2.67 -12.53
CA TYR A 21 -4.50 -2.70 -12.61
C TYR A 21 -5.05 -4.12 -12.41
N GLU A 22 -4.47 -5.11 -13.09
CA GLU A 22 -4.91 -6.51 -12.94
C GLU A 22 -4.71 -7.05 -11.51
N ALA A 23 -3.63 -6.65 -10.84
CA ALA A 23 -3.41 -6.96 -9.43
C ALA A 23 -4.43 -6.26 -8.51
N ALA A 24 -4.88 -5.06 -8.87
CA ALA A 24 -5.89 -4.31 -8.13
C ALA A 24 -7.32 -4.84 -8.33
N THR A 25 -7.58 -5.56 -9.43
CA THR A 25 -8.87 -6.17 -9.78
C THR A 25 -8.82 -7.70 -9.75
N ALA A 26 -7.89 -8.27 -8.97
CA ALA A 26 -7.71 -9.71 -8.88
C ALA A 26 -8.97 -10.46 -8.40
N ASP A 27 -9.84 -9.78 -7.64
CA ASP A 27 -11.14 -10.24 -7.14
C ASP A 27 -12.28 -10.16 -8.18
N LEU A 28 -12.22 -9.18 -9.10
CA LEU A 28 -13.29 -8.90 -10.07
C LEU A 28 -13.23 -9.77 -11.33
N ASN A 29 -12.22 -10.66 -11.45
CA ASN A 29 -11.94 -11.45 -12.66
C ASN A 29 -11.83 -10.63 -13.95
N ASP A 30 -11.56 -9.33 -13.83
CA ASP A 30 -11.18 -8.52 -14.98
C ASP A 30 -9.76 -8.93 -15.37
N VAL A 31 -9.62 -9.37 -16.63
CA VAL A 31 -8.36 -9.85 -17.19
C VAL A 31 -8.05 -9.01 -18.42
N ASN A 32 -6.89 -8.37 -18.39
CA ASN A 32 -6.41 -7.61 -19.53
C ASN A 32 -6.12 -8.56 -20.70
N MET A 33 -6.46 -8.13 -21.91
CA MET A 33 -6.19 -8.89 -23.12
C MET A 33 -5.98 -7.97 -24.31
N ILE A 34 -5.48 -8.55 -25.41
CA ILE A 34 -5.40 -7.85 -26.68
C ILE A 34 -6.81 -7.68 -27.23
N ASP A 35 -7.16 -6.49 -27.72
CA ASP A 35 -8.41 -6.25 -28.45
C ASP A 35 -8.32 -6.91 -29.84
N PRO A 36 -9.01 -8.03 -30.09
CA PRO A 36 -8.94 -8.70 -31.38
C PRO A 36 -9.66 -7.90 -32.48
N PHE A 37 -10.67 -7.10 -32.13
CA PHE A 37 -11.44 -6.31 -33.10
C PHE A 37 -10.60 -5.14 -33.62
N HIS A 38 -9.84 -4.48 -32.75
CA HIS A 38 -8.93 -3.41 -33.18
C HIS A 38 -7.78 -3.95 -34.03
N LEU A 39 -7.25 -5.13 -33.66
CA LEU A 39 -6.22 -5.80 -34.42
C LEU A 39 -6.70 -6.21 -35.82
N ASP A 40 -7.90 -6.76 -35.95
CA ASP A 40 -8.49 -7.15 -37.24
C ASP A 40 -8.82 -5.93 -38.12
N ALA A 41 -9.42 -4.90 -37.53
CA ALA A 41 -9.84 -3.70 -38.26
C ALA A 41 -8.68 -2.80 -38.71
N TYR A 42 -7.59 -2.74 -37.95
CA TYR A 42 -6.51 -1.75 -38.15
C TYR A 42 -5.10 -2.35 -38.22
N GLY A 43 -4.91 -3.62 -37.88
CA GLY A 43 -3.58 -4.24 -37.77
C GLY A 43 -2.76 -3.74 -36.58
N ILE A 44 -3.38 -3.03 -35.62
CA ILE A 44 -2.72 -2.41 -34.47
C ILE A 44 -3.08 -3.19 -33.21
N THR A 45 -2.06 -3.59 -32.45
CA THR A 45 -2.25 -4.26 -31.16
C THR A 45 -2.57 -3.23 -30.07
N THR A 46 -3.73 -3.36 -29.43
CA THR A 46 -4.16 -2.52 -28.30
C THR A 46 -4.65 -3.39 -27.15
N VAL A 47 -4.68 -2.82 -25.95
CA VAL A 47 -5.12 -3.51 -24.73
C VAL A 47 -6.56 -3.13 -24.39
N ASN A 48 -7.36 -4.13 -24.06
CA ASN A 48 -8.68 -4.00 -23.46
C ASN A 48 -8.82 -5.07 -22.37
N TYR A 49 -10.03 -5.38 -21.91
CA TYR A 49 -10.28 -6.42 -20.92
C TYR A 49 -11.47 -7.30 -21.33
N ASN A 50 -11.50 -8.52 -20.80
CA ASN A 50 -12.42 -9.58 -21.22
C ASN A 50 -13.89 -9.13 -21.31
N ARG A 51 -14.42 -8.43 -20.30
CA ARG A 51 -15.83 -8.05 -20.26
C ARG A 51 -16.25 -7.16 -21.43
N ASP A 52 -15.43 -6.18 -21.77
CA ASP A 52 -15.71 -5.23 -22.85
C ASP A 52 -15.52 -5.89 -24.23
N VAL A 53 -14.49 -6.72 -24.37
CA VAL A 53 -14.25 -7.51 -25.58
C VAL A 53 -15.42 -8.48 -25.84
N GLU A 54 -15.88 -9.20 -24.82
CA GLU A 54 -16.97 -10.16 -24.93
C GLU A 54 -18.31 -9.51 -25.28
N ILE A 55 -18.61 -8.32 -24.74
CA ILE A 55 -19.89 -7.64 -24.98
C ILE A 55 -19.91 -6.79 -26.25
N PHE A 56 -18.75 -6.46 -26.82
CA PHE A 56 -18.64 -5.55 -27.96
C PHE A 56 -19.50 -5.95 -29.18
N PRO A 57 -19.59 -7.23 -29.61
CA PRO A 57 -20.45 -7.61 -30.73
C PRO A 57 -21.93 -7.24 -30.54
N VAL A 58 -22.42 -7.35 -29.30
CA VAL A 58 -23.80 -6.97 -28.95
C VAL A 58 -23.97 -5.46 -29.02
N LEU A 59 -23.03 -4.69 -28.46
CA LEU A 59 -23.05 -3.23 -28.55
C LEU A 59 -22.95 -2.73 -30.00
N ASN A 60 -22.10 -3.36 -30.81
CA ASN A 60 -21.93 -3.03 -32.23
C ASN A 60 -23.26 -3.20 -33.00
N ALA A 61 -23.96 -4.32 -32.80
CA ALA A 61 -25.27 -4.56 -33.41
C ALA A 61 -26.34 -3.54 -32.94
N ILE A 62 -26.29 -3.12 -31.68
CA ILE A 62 -27.18 -2.06 -31.15
C ILE A 62 -26.86 -0.72 -31.85
N PHE A 63 -25.59 -0.37 -32.02
CA PHE A 63 -25.20 0.86 -32.72
C PHE A 63 -25.62 0.85 -34.19
N GLU A 64 -25.42 -0.26 -34.90
CA GLU A 64 -25.89 -0.43 -36.27
C GLU A 64 -27.42 -0.26 -36.37
N ARG A 65 -28.18 -0.81 -35.41
CA ARG A 65 -29.64 -0.67 -35.39
C ARG A 65 -30.11 0.76 -35.13
N ILE A 66 -29.43 1.48 -34.24
CA ILE A 66 -29.83 2.86 -33.86
C ILE A 66 -29.40 3.88 -34.91
N TYR A 67 -28.17 3.75 -35.45
CA TYR A 67 -27.53 4.76 -36.28
C TYR A 67 -27.40 4.34 -37.76
N GLY A 68 -27.82 3.13 -38.14
CA GLY A 68 -27.63 2.56 -39.48
C GLY A 68 -26.23 2.00 -39.73
N THR A 69 -25.22 2.52 -39.03
CA THR A 69 -23.83 2.06 -39.03
C THR A 69 -23.24 2.18 -37.64
N SER A 70 -22.33 1.28 -37.26
CA SER A 70 -21.58 1.47 -36.02
C SER A 70 -20.47 2.52 -36.19
N PRO A 71 -20.36 3.51 -35.28
CA PRO A 71 -19.26 4.47 -35.29
C PRO A 71 -17.94 3.88 -34.77
N TYR A 72 -17.96 2.68 -34.19
CA TYR A 72 -16.80 2.03 -33.56
C TYR A 72 -16.55 0.68 -34.19
N LYS A 73 -15.29 0.36 -34.52
CA LYS A 73 -14.92 -0.97 -35.01
C LYS A 73 -14.36 -1.87 -33.92
N SER A 74 -14.06 -1.31 -32.75
CA SER A 74 -13.56 -2.05 -31.60
C SER A 74 -13.95 -1.38 -30.26
N PRO A 75 -13.85 -2.07 -29.11
CA PRO A 75 -13.99 -1.42 -27.81
C PRO A 75 -12.89 -0.38 -27.55
N THR A 76 -11.68 -0.53 -28.12
CA THR A 76 -10.68 0.56 -28.12
C THR A 76 -11.20 1.83 -28.80
N ASP A 77 -11.85 1.75 -29.97
CA ASP A 77 -12.42 2.93 -30.66
C ASP A 77 -13.51 3.62 -29.82
N MET A 78 -14.26 2.83 -29.05
CA MET A 78 -15.30 3.34 -28.15
C MET A 78 -14.70 4.11 -26.96
N GLY A 79 -13.45 3.82 -26.60
CA GLY A 79 -12.70 4.45 -25.52
C GLY A 79 -12.23 5.87 -25.88
N VAL A 80 -12.15 6.73 -24.86
CA VAL A 80 -11.62 8.11 -25.01
C VAL A 80 -10.40 8.39 -24.10
N ASN A 81 -9.75 7.32 -23.63
CA ASN A 81 -8.63 7.43 -22.70
C ASN A 81 -7.35 7.94 -23.38
N MET A 82 -6.77 9.00 -22.82
CA MET A 82 -5.52 9.62 -23.29
C MET A 82 -4.35 9.45 -22.31
N ALA A 83 -4.55 8.74 -21.18
CA ALA A 83 -3.57 8.66 -20.10
C ALA A 83 -2.20 8.14 -20.55
N GLY A 84 -2.16 7.13 -21.42
CA GLY A 84 -0.90 6.58 -21.94
C GLY A 84 -0.09 7.59 -22.77
N ASN A 85 -0.75 8.56 -23.42
CA ASN A 85 -0.06 9.63 -24.15
C ASN A 85 0.55 10.70 -23.24
N CYS A 86 0.20 10.69 -21.96
CA CYS A 86 0.63 11.67 -20.96
C CYS A 86 1.71 11.11 -20.01
N ILE A 87 2.23 9.90 -20.27
CA ILE A 87 3.37 9.35 -19.53
C ILE A 87 4.63 10.11 -19.97
N VAL A 88 5.17 10.93 -19.07
CA VAL A 88 6.38 11.74 -19.31
C VAL A 88 7.66 11.02 -18.87
N ASP A 89 7.54 10.04 -17.98
CA ASP A 89 8.62 9.20 -17.46
C ASP A 89 8.10 7.77 -17.29
N ASP A 90 8.38 6.92 -18.29
CA ASP A 90 7.92 5.53 -18.30
C ASP A 90 8.56 4.73 -17.17
N GLU A 91 9.85 4.92 -16.90
CA GLU A 91 10.57 4.15 -15.89
C GLU A 91 10.03 4.43 -14.48
N ALA A 92 9.73 5.71 -14.18
CA ALA A 92 9.06 6.06 -12.93
C ALA A 92 7.67 5.41 -12.81
N CYS A 93 6.89 5.37 -13.89
CA CYS A 93 5.59 4.68 -13.91
C CYS A 93 5.73 3.17 -13.74
N ARG A 94 6.76 2.56 -14.34
CA ARG A 94 7.07 1.13 -14.19
C ARG A 94 7.41 0.78 -12.76
N GLU A 95 8.35 1.50 -12.14
CA GLU A 95 8.77 1.27 -10.75
C GLU A 95 7.59 1.45 -9.78
N ALA A 96 6.83 2.55 -9.91
CA ALA A 96 5.67 2.79 -9.06
C ALA A 96 4.60 1.68 -9.18
N SER A 97 4.42 1.14 -10.38
CA SER A 97 3.48 0.04 -10.64
C SER A 97 3.99 -1.30 -10.08
N CYS A 98 5.29 -1.58 -10.18
CA CYS A 98 5.91 -2.74 -9.53
C CYS A 98 5.69 -2.70 -8.02
N GLN A 99 5.92 -1.54 -7.39
CA GLN A 99 5.67 -1.37 -5.95
C GLN A 99 4.18 -1.55 -5.61
N GLU A 100 3.26 -1.07 -6.44
CA GLU A 100 1.82 -1.29 -6.24
C GLU A 100 1.45 -2.77 -6.25
N ILE A 101 2.00 -3.57 -7.17
CA ILE A 101 1.72 -5.00 -7.25
C ILE A 101 2.19 -5.71 -5.96
N ILE A 102 3.37 -5.35 -5.45
CA ILE A 102 3.87 -5.89 -4.17
C ILE A 102 2.95 -5.50 -3.01
N ARG A 103 2.43 -4.26 -3.00
CA ARG A 103 1.43 -3.85 -1.98
C ARG A 103 0.16 -4.67 -2.07
N ARG A 104 -0.38 -4.90 -3.28
CA ARG A 104 -1.57 -5.72 -3.50
C ARG A 104 -1.36 -7.16 -3.05
N TYR A 105 -0.16 -7.71 -3.23
CA TYR A 105 0.20 -9.03 -2.74
C TYR A 105 0.10 -9.11 -1.21
N TYR A 106 0.72 -8.16 -0.50
CA TYR A 106 0.64 -8.10 0.97
C TYR A 106 -0.78 -7.84 1.49
N ASP A 107 -1.55 -7.00 0.80
CA ASP A 107 -2.96 -6.77 1.13
C ASP A 107 -3.80 -8.05 0.96
N ALA A 108 -3.55 -8.82 -0.10
CA ALA A 108 -4.22 -10.10 -0.35
C ALA A 108 -3.88 -11.13 0.73
N LEU A 109 -2.60 -11.28 1.10
CA LEU A 109 -2.17 -12.18 2.18
C LEU A 109 -2.76 -11.76 3.54
N SER A 110 -2.74 -10.46 3.84
CA SER A 110 -3.34 -9.90 5.05
C SER A 110 -4.85 -10.15 5.09
N GLY A 111 -5.52 -10.01 3.95
CA GLY A 111 -6.95 -10.26 3.81
C GLY A 111 -7.31 -11.74 3.93
N LEU A 112 -6.47 -12.64 3.44
CA LEU A 112 -6.61 -14.09 3.56
C LEU A 112 -6.55 -14.51 5.03
N LEU A 113 -5.56 -14.02 5.79
CA LEU A 113 -5.45 -14.29 7.22
C LEU A 113 -6.66 -13.77 8.03
N LYS A 114 -7.29 -12.68 7.57
CA LYS A 114 -8.50 -12.11 8.18
C LYS A 114 -9.80 -12.79 7.70
N GLY A 115 -9.75 -13.68 6.71
CA GLY A 115 -10.95 -14.26 6.09
C GLY A 115 -11.78 -13.26 5.25
N THR A 116 -11.16 -12.16 4.81
CA THR A 116 -11.81 -11.11 3.99
C THR A 116 -11.49 -11.20 2.50
N ARG A 117 -10.52 -12.04 2.14
CA ARG A 117 -10.05 -12.27 0.77
C ARG A 117 -9.85 -13.76 0.52
N THR A 118 -9.68 -14.13 -0.74
CA THR A 118 -9.60 -15.54 -1.16
C THR A 118 -8.17 -15.95 -1.52
N GLU A 119 -7.89 -17.25 -1.42
CA GLU A 119 -6.59 -17.80 -1.85
C GLU A 119 -6.36 -17.63 -3.36
N ALA A 120 -7.43 -17.72 -4.16
CA ALA A 120 -7.38 -17.51 -5.60
C ALA A 120 -6.90 -16.09 -5.98
N GLU A 121 -7.35 -15.08 -5.24
CA GLU A 121 -6.91 -13.69 -5.42
C GLU A 121 -5.41 -13.53 -5.12
N ALA A 122 -4.95 -14.04 -3.97
CA ALA A 122 -3.54 -13.99 -3.59
C ALA A 122 -2.65 -14.72 -4.60
N TYR A 123 -3.09 -15.89 -5.07
CA TYR A 123 -2.39 -16.69 -6.06
C TYR A 123 -2.30 -15.98 -7.42
N LYS A 124 -3.37 -15.32 -7.88
CA LYS A 124 -3.35 -14.53 -9.12
C LYS A 124 -2.29 -13.42 -9.05
N ILE A 125 -2.22 -12.70 -7.93
CA ILE A 125 -1.21 -11.64 -7.75
C ILE A 125 0.20 -12.23 -7.64
N GLU A 126 0.37 -13.38 -6.99
CA GLU A 126 1.66 -14.09 -6.95
C GLU A 126 2.16 -14.48 -8.34
N LEU A 127 1.27 -14.92 -9.23
CA LEU A 127 1.60 -15.21 -10.63
C LEU A 127 2.06 -13.94 -11.38
N LEU A 128 1.41 -12.80 -11.14
CA LEU A 128 1.82 -11.52 -11.73
C LEU A 128 3.24 -11.12 -11.27
N LEU A 129 3.54 -11.26 -9.98
CA LEU A 129 4.90 -11.02 -9.45
C LEU A 129 5.93 -11.91 -10.15
N LYS A 130 5.66 -13.22 -10.27
CA LYS A 130 6.54 -14.17 -10.97
C LYS A 130 6.74 -13.82 -12.44
N GLN A 131 5.67 -13.44 -13.15
CA GLN A 131 5.74 -13.00 -14.55
C GLN A 131 6.64 -11.77 -14.71
N MET A 132 6.62 -10.87 -13.73
CA MET A 132 7.44 -9.65 -13.71
C MET A 132 8.85 -9.87 -13.14
N LYS A 133 9.17 -11.10 -12.68
CA LYS A 133 10.41 -11.43 -11.97
C LYS A 133 10.62 -10.55 -10.74
N LEU A 134 9.53 -10.19 -10.07
CA LEU A 134 9.53 -9.46 -8.80
C LEU A 134 9.40 -10.45 -7.64
N SER A 135 10.01 -10.09 -6.52
CA SER A 135 9.84 -10.71 -5.22
C SER A 135 9.38 -9.66 -4.19
N PRO A 136 8.81 -10.07 -3.06
CA PRO A 136 8.49 -9.15 -1.97
C PRO A 136 9.70 -8.33 -1.48
N GLU A 137 10.91 -8.87 -1.64
CA GLU A 137 12.17 -8.21 -1.25
C GLU A 137 12.50 -6.98 -2.11
N ASN A 138 11.94 -6.86 -3.32
CA ASN A 138 12.09 -5.65 -4.14
C ASN A 138 11.47 -4.40 -3.49
N ARG A 139 10.62 -4.59 -2.47
CA ARG A 139 10.16 -3.51 -1.59
C ARG A 139 11.15 -3.38 -0.43
N ARG A 140 12.09 -2.44 -0.52
CA ARG A 140 13.26 -2.27 0.39
C ARG A 140 12.95 -2.31 1.89
N VAL A 141 11.77 -1.83 2.30
CA VAL A 141 11.33 -1.84 3.72
C VAL A 141 11.00 -3.24 4.26
N VAL A 142 10.70 -4.20 3.39
CA VAL A 142 10.42 -5.59 3.78
C VAL A 142 11.64 -6.24 4.43
N PRO A 143 12.79 -6.42 3.73
CA PRO A 143 13.95 -7.06 4.33
C PRO A 143 14.43 -6.31 5.58
N ALA A 144 14.43 -4.97 5.56
CA ALA A 144 14.83 -4.17 6.73
C ALA A 144 13.97 -4.43 7.98
N ALA A 145 12.66 -4.60 7.82
CA ALA A 145 11.77 -4.92 8.94
C ALA A 145 11.97 -6.37 9.44
N LEU A 146 12.19 -7.32 8.52
CA LEU A 146 12.38 -8.74 8.86
C LEU A 146 13.73 -9.00 9.52
N GLU A 147 14.81 -8.39 9.02
CA GLU A 147 16.13 -8.42 9.63
C GLU A 147 16.07 -7.86 11.05
N ARG A 148 15.42 -6.70 11.23
CA ARG A 148 15.24 -6.11 12.56
C ARG A 148 14.41 -6.98 13.50
N ALA A 149 13.40 -7.68 12.99
CA ALA A 149 12.62 -8.62 13.78
C ALA A 149 13.47 -9.82 14.23
N ALA A 150 14.32 -10.34 13.35
CA ALA A 150 15.24 -11.44 13.66
C ALA A 150 16.30 -11.02 14.69
N GLU A 151 16.90 -9.82 14.55
CA GLU A 151 17.88 -9.28 15.51
C GLU A 151 17.32 -9.12 16.92
N THR A 152 16.02 -8.81 17.04
CA THR A 152 15.39 -8.43 18.31
C THR A 152 14.52 -9.53 18.91
N ASP A 153 14.38 -10.65 18.20
CA ASP A 153 13.46 -11.76 18.52
C ASP A 153 12.04 -11.27 18.86
N GLY A 154 11.55 -10.31 18.07
CA GLY A 154 10.27 -9.64 18.36
C GLY A 154 9.72 -8.85 17.17
N PRO A 155 8.49 -8.34 17.28
CA PRO A 155 7.91 -7.53 16.21
C PRO A 155 8.76 -6.28 15.95
N ALA A 156 8.99 -6.01 14.67
CA ALA A 156 9.74 -4.87 14.17
C ALA A 156 9.04 -4.24 12.97
N ALA A 157 9.49 -3.04 12.62
CA ALA A 157 8.95 -2.25 11.53
C ALA A 157 10.07 -1.47 10.85
N ALA A 158 9.90 -1.15 9.57
CA ALA A 158 10.80 -0.29 8.82
C ALA A 158 10.03 0.72 7.98
N LEU A 159 10.66 1.87 7.73
CA LEU A 159 10.14 2.97 6.92
C LEU A 159 11.28 3.55 6.08
N GLU A 160 11.02 3.76 4.80
CA GLU A 160 11.91 4.45 3.88
C GLU A 160 11.44 5.89 3.70
N LEU A 161 12.29 6.83 4.10
CA LEU A 161 12.05 8.25 3.94
C LEU A 161 12.21 8.66 2.47
N ASN A 162 11.70 9.85 2.12
CA ASN A 162 11.72 10.34 0.73
C ASN A 162 13.14 10.59 0.18
N ASP A 163 14.14 10.71 1.06
CA ASP A 163 15.56 10.80 0.71
C ASP A 163 16.23 9.41 0.54
N GLY A 164 15.48 8.32 0.70
CA GLY A 164 15.95 6.94 0.63
C GLY A 164 16.55 6.41 1.93
N THR A 165 16.54 7.20 3.01
CA THR A 165 17.04 6.78 4.32
C THR A 165 16.10 5.72 4.93
N MET A 166 16.68 4.60 5.38
CA MET A 166 15.95 3.52 6.02
C MET A 166 15.93 3.72 7.54
N ILE A 167 14.73 3.80 8.12
CA ILE A 167 14.53 3.89 9.56
C ILE A 167 13.84 2.62 10.05
N THR A 168 14.26 2.08 11.18
CA THR A 168 13.63 0.90 11.79
C THR A 168 13.10 1.19 13.19
N GLY A 169 12.12 0.40 13.62
CA GLY A 169 11.53 0.40 14.94
C GLY A 169 11.41 -1.02 15.47
N LYS A 170 11.56 -1.18 16.79
CA LYS A 170 11.40 -2.47 17.47
C LYS A 170 10.45 -2.33 18.64
N THR A 171 9.85 -3.44 19.04
CA THR A 171 9.01 -3.47 20.24
C THR A 171 9.87 -3.24 21.50
N THR A 172 9.37 -2.40 22.41
CA THR A 172 9.97 -2.13 23.72
C THR A 172 8.93 -2.32 24.81
N PRO A 173 9.29 -2.23 26.12
CA PRO A 173 8.30 -2.27 27.19
C PRO A 173 7.26 -1.14 27.08
N LEU A 174 7.65 0.01 26.52
CA LEU A 174 6.83 1.22 26.43
C LEU A 174 6.06 1.33 25.12
N LEU A 175 6.70 0.95 24.01
CA LEU A 175 6.23 1.22 22.66
C LEU A 175 6.11 -0.05 21.83
N GLY A 176 5.03 -0.15 21.05
CA GLY A 176 4.97 -1.09 19.93
C GLY A 176 5.97 -0.71 18.82
N ALA A 177 6.33 -1.67 17.97
CA ALA A 177 7.30 -1.46 16.90
C ALA A 177 6.94 -0.32 15.94
N SER A 178 5.66 -0.18 15.59
CA SER A 178 5.13 0.86 14.71
C SER A 178 5.23 2.26 15.33
N ALA A 179 4.93 2.39 16.61
CA ALA A 179 5.02 3.64 17.34
C ALA A 179 6.49 4.06 17.55
N ALA A 180 7.37 3.10 17.87
CA ALA A 180 8.80 3.31 17.94
C ALA A 180 9.39 3.75 16.58
N LEU A 181 8.97 3.11 15.48
CA LEU A 181 9.36 3.48 14.13
C LEU A 181 9.02 4.93 13.81
N LEU A 182 7.79 5.36 14.11
CA LEU A 182 7.37 6.74 13.86
C LEU A 182 8.20 7.75 14.67
N LEU A 183 8.44 7.50 15.96
CA LEU A 183 9.27 8.40 16.75
C LEU A 183 10.70 8.46 16.22
N ASN A 184 11.29 7.33 15.83
CA ASN A 184 12.62 7.30 15.25
C ASN A 184 12.68 8.11 13.94
N ALA A 185 11.67 7.99 13.08
CA ALA A 185 11.60 8.73 11.83
C ALA A 185 11.46 10.25 12.07
N LEU A 186 10.59 10.66 13.00
CA LEU A 186 10.39 12.06 13.35
C LEU A 186 11.65 12.67 13.98
N LYS A 187 12.33 11.94 14.86
CA LYS A 187 13.60 12.36 15.45
C LYS A 187 14.67 12.55 14.39
N HIS A 188 14.82 11.59 13.48
CA HIS A 188 15.77 11.67 12.38
C HIS A 188 15.50 12.90 11.49
N LEU A 189 14.26 13.11 11.07
CA LEU A 189 13.86 14.25 10.24
C LEU A 189 14.06 15.61 10.93
N ALA A 190 14.03 15.64 12.26
CA ALA A 190 14.25 16.83 13.08
C ALA A 190 15.72 17.03 13.48
N GLY A 191 16.63 16.12 13.09
CA GLY A 191 18.04 16.17 13.51
C GLY A 191 18.24 15.91 15.01
N ILE A 192 17.31 15.20 15.66
CA ILE A 192 17.35 14.90 17.09
C ILE A 192 18.09 13.57 17.31
N ASP A 193 19.02 13.58 18.26
CA ASP A 193 19.79 12.40 18.64
C ASP A 193 18.91 11.20 19.02
N HIS A 194 19.31 9.99 18.59
CA HIS A 194 18.54 8.76 18.78
C HIS A 194 18.33 8.39 20.27
N GLU A 195 19.21 8.79 21.17
CA GLU A 195 19.10 8.49 22.60
C GLU A 195 18.24 9.52 23.33
N LEU A 196 17.98 10.71 22.75
CA LEU A 196 17.18 11.73 23.41
C LEU A 196 15.69 11.34 23.50
N HIS A 197 15.15 11.23 24.70
CA HIS A 197 13.71 11.03 24.90
C HIS A 197 12.93 12.31 24.57
N VAL A 198 12.00 12.22 23.61
CA VAL A 198 11.17 13.37 23.17
C VAL A 198 9.76 13.37 23.75
N ILE A 199 9.35 12.30 24.43
CA ILE A 199 8.07 12.23 25.12
C ILE A 199 8.35 12.19 26.62
N SER A 200 7.73 13.08 27.37
CA SER A 200 7.91 13.15 28.81
C SER A 200 7.20 11.98 29.50
N PRO A 201 7.75 11.43 30.60
CA PRO A 201 7.07 10.41 31.40
C PRO A 201 5.67 10.84 31.86
N GLU A 202 5.50 12.12 32.21
CA GLU A 202 4.23 12.70 32.66
C GLU A 202 3.15 12.69 31.56
N ALA A 203 3.54 12.64 30.28
CA ALA A 203 2.62 12.48 29.17
C ALA A 203 2.23 11.02 28.90
N ILE A 204 3.07 10.05 29.31
CA ILE A 204 2.88 8.62 29.04
C ILE A 204 2.16 7.91 30.20
N GLU A 205 2.59 8.18 31.43
CA GLU A 205 2.10 7.49 32.63
C GLU A 205 0.57 7.53 32.76
N PRO A 206 -0.13 8.66 32.56
CA PRO A 206 -1.58 8.71 32.66
C PRO A 206 -2.28 7.82 31.62
N ILE A 207 -1.71 7.72 30.41
CA ILE A 207 -2.26 6.89 29.33
C ILE A 207 -2.11 5.41 29.70
N GLN A 208 -0.93 5.00 30.16
CA GLN A 208 -0.69 3.61 30.57
C GLN A 208 -1.56 3.23 31.78
N HIS A 209 -1.67 4.12 32.77
CA HIS A 209 -2.53 3.92 33.93
C HIS A 209 -4.00 3.79 33.54
N LEU A 210 -4.49 4.62 32.59
CA LEU A 210 -5.82 4.48 32.00
C LEU A 210 -6.04 3.10 31.38
N LYS A 211 -5.12 2.67 30.50
CA LYS A 211 -5.22 1.39 29.80
C LYS A 211 -5.27 0.20 30.75
N VAL A 212 -4.36 0.13 31.71
CA VAL A 212 -4.20 -1.04 32.58
C VAL A 212 -5.23 -1.05 33.71
N ASN A 213 -5.33 0.06 34.46
CA ASN A 213 -6.07 0.07 35.73
C ASN A 213 -7.57 0.33 35.56
N TYR A 214 -7.97 1.04 34.50
CA TYR A 214 -9.37 1.40 34.27
C TYR A 214 -10.00 0.67 33.08
N LEU A 215 -9.25 0.49 31.98
CA LEU A 215 -9.76 -0.19 30.79
C LEU A 215 -9.44 -1.70 30.76
N GLY A 216 -8.72 -2.21 31.76
CA GLY A 216 -8.43 -3.65 31.91
C GLY A 216 -7.52 -4.22 30.81
N SER A 217 -6.80 -3.38 30.08
CA SER A 217 -5.86 -3.82 29.04
C SER A 217 -4.65 -4.49 29.68
N LYS A 218 -4.33 -5.69 29.22
CA LYS A 218 -3.12 -6.42 29.65
C LYS A 218 -1.83 -5.88 29.02
N ASN A 219 -1.95 -5.12 27.92
CA ASN A 219 -0.82 -4.57 27.19
C ASN A 219 -0.71 -3.06 27.49
N PRO A 220 0.32 -2.62 28.23
CA PRO A 220 0.53 -1.21 28.55
C PRO A 220 1.18 -0.43 27.40
N ARG A 221 1.57 -1.08 26.30
CA ARG A 221 2.24 -0.41 25.17
C ARG A 221 1.32 0.59 24.50
N LEU A 222 1.90 1.70 24.08
CA LEU A 222 1.17 2.74 23.38
C LEU A 222 1.01 2.43 21.89
N HIS A 223 -0.19 2.69 21.36
CA HIS A 223 -0.47 2.76 19.92
C HIS A 223 0.06 4.06 19.32
N ILE A 224 0.07 4.14 17.99
CA ILE A 224 0.58 5.31 17.26
C ILE A 224 -0.15 6.60 17.68
N ASP A 225 -1.47 6.56 17.75
CA ASP A 225 -2.29 7.72 18.11
C ASP A 225 -2.01 8.20 19.53
N GLU A 226 -1.93 7.28 20.49
CA GLU A 226 -1.55 7.57 21.88
C GLU A 226 -0.15 8.20 21.96
N VAL A 227 0.81 7.70 21.18
CA VAL A 227 2.16 8.27 21.08
C VAL A 227 2.16 9.67 20.49
N LEU A 228 1.38 9.91 19.43
CA LEU A 228 1.28 11.24 18.82
C LEU A 228 0.60 12.25 19.76
N ILE A 229 -0.39 11.81 20.55
CA ILE A 229 -1.01 12.62 21.59
C ILE A 229 0.04 12.96 22.67
N ALA A 230 0.76 11.96 23.18
CA ALA A 230 1.79 12.17 24.20
C ALA A 230 2.93 13.08 23.70
N LEU A 231 3.36 12.93 22.44
CA LEU A 231 4.32 13.82 21.79
C LEU A 231 3.77 15.25 21.68
N SER A 232 2.51 15.41 21.29
CA SER A 232 1.85 16.72 21.21
C SER A 232 1.76 17.40 22.58
N VAL A 233 1.49 16.66 23.65
CA VAL A 233 1.50 17.19 25.02
C VAL A 233 2.92 17.62 25.41
N SER A 234 3.91 16.78 25.11
CA SER A 234 5.33 17.08 25.40
C SER A 234 5.85 18.30 24.65
N ALA A 235 5.33 18.58 23.44
CA ALA A 235 5.69 19.76 22.64
C ALA A 235 5.35 21.11 23.29
N ALA A 236 4.46 21.13 24.29
CA ALA A 236 4.13 22.33 25.05
C ALA A 236 5.32 22.83 25.88
N THR A 237 6.17 21.93 26.37
CA THR A 237 7.28 22.25 27.28
C THR A 237 8.66 21.82 26.75
N SER A 238 8.72 21.01 25.70
CA SER A 238 9.97 20.53 25.08
C SER A 238 10.11 21.00 23.62
N GLU A 239 11.19 21.71 23.34
CA GLU A 239 11.54 22.14 21.98
C GLU A 239 11.84 20.94 21.07
N ALA A 240 12.53 19.92 21.58
CA ALA A 240 12.81 18.70 20.82
C ALA A 240 11.52 17.96 20.42
N ALA A 241 10.54 17.88 21.33
CA ALA A 241 9.24 17.27 21.02
C ALA A 241 8.47 18.06 19.95
N ARG A 242 8.52 19.39 20.01
CA ARG A 242 7.91 20.28 19.01
C ARG A 242 8.55 20.11 17.64
N ASN A 243 9.88 20.13 17.58
CA ASN A 243 10.63 19.96 16.34
C ASN A 243 10.33 18.61 15.69
N ALA A 244 10.21 17.53 16.49
CA ALA A 244 9.79 16.21 16.00
C ALA A 244 8.36 16.22 15.46
N LEU A 245 7.41 16.83 16.17
CA LEU A 245 5.99 16.90 15.78
C LEU A 245 5.81 17.63 14.45
N GLU A 246 6.56 18.71 14.22
CA GLU A 246 6.53 19.49 12.98
C GLU A 246 7.01 18.71 11.74
N GLN A 247 7.66 17.55 11.92
CA GLN A 247 8.11 16.70 10.80
C GLN A 247 7.02 15.77 10.26
N LEU A 248 5.86 15.63 10.92
CA LEU A 248 4.79 14.72 10.50
C LEU A 248 4.41 14.83 9.00
N PRO A 249 4.28 16.03 8.40
CA PRO A 249 3.94 16.16 6.97
C PRO A 249 4.96 15.52 6.03
N LYS A 250 6.23 15.41 6.45
CA LYS A 250 7.32 14.81 5.64
C LYS A 250 7.21 13.29 5.53
N LEU A 251 6.37 12.64 6.35
CA LEU A 251 6.11 11.20 6.27
C LEU A 251 5.09 10.85 5.16
N LYS A 252 4.46 11.84 4.54
CA LYS A 252 3.51 11.58 3.46
C LYS A 252 4.23 10.93 2.27
N ASN A 253 3.60 9.92 1.69
CA ASN A 253 4.10 9.10 0.58
C ASN A 253 5.32 8.21 0.89
N THR A 254 5.74 8.11 2.16
CA THR A 254 6.78 7.15 2.53
C THR A 254 6.24 5.73 2.54
N GLN A 255 7.15 4.77 2.40
CA GLN A 255 6.82 3.36 2.39
C GLN A 255 7.15 2.75 3.75
N ALA A 256 6.29 1.88 4.27
CA ALA A 256 6.54 1.17 5.52
C ALA A 256 6.18 -0.32 5.42
N HIS A 257 6.83 -1.12 6.25
CA HIS A 257 6.53 -2.53 6.43
C HIS A 257 6.63 -2.94 7.90
N THR A 258 5.76 -3.86 8.33
CA THR A 258 5.80 -4.44 9.68
C THR A 258 5.88 -5.95 9.63
N SER A 259 6.71 -6.53 10.50
CA SER A 259 6.94 -7.98 10.57
C SER A 259 5.76 -8.78 11.17
N VAL A 260 4.68 -8.08 11.54
CA VAL A 260 3.44 -8.63 12.06
C VAL A 260 2.25 -7.79 11.59
N MET A 261 1.06 -8.36 11.68
CA MET A 261 -0.20 -7.66 11.51
C MET A 261 -0.40 -6.60 12.60
N LEU A 262 -0.77 -5.40 12.17
CA LEU A 262 -1.10 -4.29 13.06
C LEU A 262 -2.58 -4.27 13.45
N SER A 263 -2.86 -3.59 14.56
CA SER A 263 -4.22 -3.23 14.97
C SER A 263 -4.88 -2.29 13.94
N GLU A 264 -6.21 -2.28 13.87
CA GLU A 264 -6.91 -1.33 13.00
C GLU A 264 -6.61 0.14 13.34
N VAL A 265 -6.36 0.43 14.61
CA VAL A 265 -6.03 1.77 15.10
C VAL A 265 -4.73 2.25 14.44
N ASP A 266 -3.69 1.41 14.49
CA ASP A 266 -2.39 1.73 13.91
C ASP A 266 -2.45 1.80 12.37
N ILE A 267 -3.19 0.89 11.71
CA ILE A 267 -3.39 0.94 10.25
C ILE A 267 -4.06 2.26 9.83
N LYS A 268 -5.12 2.68 10.55
CA LYS A 268 -5.81 3.94 10.29
C LYS A 268 -4.89 5.14 10.53
N ALA A 269 -4.01 5.08 11.53
CA ALA A 269 -3.04 6.14 11.80
C ALA A 269 -2.03 6.30 10.66
N PHE A 270 -1.40 5.21 10.20
CA PHE A 270 -0.51 5.23 9.03
C PHE A 270 -1.21 5.80 7.79
N LYS A 271 -2.46 5.39 7.53
CA LYS A 271 -3.25 5.90 6.41
C LYS A 271 -3.50 7.41 6.51
N LYS A 272 -3.83 7.93 7.70
CA LYS A 272 -4.03 9.38 7.92
C LYS A 272 -2.75 10.18 7.70
N LEU A 273 -1.60 9.59 8.02
CA LEU A 273 -0.27 10.17 7.76
C LEU A 273 0.16 10.08 6.30
N GLY A 274 -0.60 9.36 5.46
CA GLY A 274 -0.25 9.14 4.05
C GLY A 274 0.93 8.19 3.85
N ILE A 275 1.21 7.33 4.83
CA ILE A 275 2.27 6.31 4.77
C ILE A 275 1.69 5.05 4.13
N GLN A 276 2.42 4.50 3.16
CA GLN A 276 2.03 3.30 2.42
C GLN A 276 2.51 2.06 3.17
N LEU A 277 1.64 1.51 4.02
CA LEU A 277 1.92 0.37 4.89
C LEU A 277 1.70 -0.98 4.17
N THR A 278 2.56 -1.95 4.49
CA THR A 278 2.38 -3.38 4.22
C THR A 278 2.70 -4.17 5.49
N CYS A 279 2.16 -5.37 5.67
CA CYS A 279 2.36 -6.18 6.86
C CYS A 279 2.64 -7.63 6.48
N GLU A 280 3.52 -8.31 7.21
CA GLU A 280 3.54 -9.76 7.20
C GLU A 280 2.22 -10.33 7.70
N ALA A 281 1.70 -11.35 7.00
CA ALA A 281 0.46 -12.03 7.35
C ALA A 281 0.65 -13.00 8.53
N LYS A 282 1.06 -12.44 9.68
CA LYS A 282 1.30 -13.15 10.94
C LYS A 282 0.89 -12.27 12.12
N TYR A 283 0.12 -12.82 13.06
CA TYR A 283 -0.21 -12.12 14.31
C TYR A 283 0.96 -12.15 15.31
N GLU A 284 1.14 -11.08 16.09
CA GLU A 284 2.15 -10.98 17.17
C GLU A 284 1.96 -12.09 18.22
N GLN A 285 0.71 -12.34 18.64
CA GLN A 285 0.37 -13.42 19.56
C GLN A 285 -0.33 -14.53 18.78
N LYS A 286 0.08 -15.80 19.01
CA LYS A 286 -0.70 -16.98 18.62
C LYS A 286 -1.96 -17.09 19.50
N LYS A 287 -2.85 -16.11 19.43
CA LYS A 287 -4.23 -16.32 19.88
C LYS A 287 -5.03 -16.66 18.64
N LEU A 288 -5.17 -17.97 18.40
CA LEU A 288 -6.33 -18.49 17.69
C LEU A 288 -7.54 -17.94 18.41
N TYR A 289 -8.24 -16.93 17.91
CA TYR A 289 -9.70 -16.82 18.04
C TYR A 289 -10.24 -15.86 16.99
N HIS A 290 -11.22 -16.38 16.25
CA HIS A 290 -12.29 -15.66 15.57
C HIS A 290 -13.15 -14.86 16.57
#